data_AF-A0A970EFR0-F1
#
_entry.id   AF-A0A970EFR0-F1
#
_cell.length_a   1.000
_cell.length_b   1.000
_cell.length_c   1.000
_cell.angle_alpha   90.00
_cell.angle_beta   90.00
_cell.angle_gamma   90.00
#
_symmetry.space_group_name_H-M   'P 1'
#
loop_
_entity.id
_entity.type
_entity.pdbx_description
1 polymer ?
#
loop_
_entity_poly.entity_id
_entity_poly.type
_entity_poly.pdbx_seq_one_letter_code
_entity_poly.pdbx_strand_id
1 'polypeptide(L)'
;MKKLAFFFVLIVALLITAPVLAENWQNEGYQREPALKGDVYEIYTPEELAWVAKEVNSGNTFSGKTVKLMDDIDLSGREWTPVGGWDGTKFDIEKYFSGTFDGNNKTIYNLQIGTSENPNNTYKYVGLFGYLYEGKIKDLSVKNVNIYMLKILIVTQGEFVGTQVHIVLKTAM
;
A
#
# COMPACT_ATOMS: atom_id res chain seq x y z
N MET A 1 -30.57 -57.74 14.09
CA MET A 1 -30.33 -56.62 13.15
C MET A 1 -31.32 -55.51 13.40
N LYS A 2 -30.93 -54.45 14.13
CA LYS A 2 -31.49 -53.09 14.00
C LYS A 2 -30.30 -52.15 14.18
N LYS A 3 -30.01 -51.39 13.12
CA LYS A 3 -28.79 -50.59 12.96
C LYS A 3 -28.84 -49.40 13.92
N LEU A 4 -27.71 -49.19 14.57
CA LEU A 4 -27.34 -48.05 15.41
C LEU A 4 -27.30 -46.79 14.54
N ALA A 5 -28.18 -45.82 14.80
CA ALA A 5 -28.16 -44.52 14.12
C ALA A 5 -27.21 -43.59 14.87
N PHE A 6 -25.97 -43.47 14.37
CA PHE A 6 -25.05 -42.41 14.76
C PHE A 6 -25.55 -41.09 14.19
N PHE A 7 -25.95 -40.16 15.05
CA PHE A 7 -26.14 -38.76 14.67
C PHE A 7 -24.76 -38.14 14.45
N PHE A 8 -24.34 -38.06 13.19
CA PHE A 8 -23.23 -37.20 12.78
C PHE A 8 -23.80 -35.78 12.64
N VAL A 9 -23.59 -34.93 13.65
CA VAL A 9 -23.76 -33.48 13.47
C VAL A 9 -22.58 -33.03 12.61
N LEU A 10 -22.78 -33.06 11.29
CA LEU A 10 -21.88 -32.45 10.33
C LEU A 10 -21.99 -30.93 10.52
N ILE A 11 -21.16 -30.37 11.39
CA ILE A 11 -20.86 -28.94 11.39
C ILE A 11 -20.13 -28.69 10.06
N VAL A 12 -20.90 -28.46 9.00
CA VAL A 12 -20.42 -27.71 7.85
C VAL A 12 -20.26 -26.30 8.37
N ALA A 13 -19.10 -26.03 8.98
CA ALA A 13 -18.62 -24.68 9.12
C ALA A 13 -18.52 -24.15 7.69
N LEU A 14 -19.53 -23.40 7.29
CA LEU A 14 -19.47 -22.51 6.15
C LEU A 14 -18.30 -21.58 6.49
N LEU A 15 -17.08 -21.94 6.07
CA LEU A 15 -16.03 -20.96 5.86
C LEU A 15 -16.57 -20.09 4.74
N ILE A 16 -17.37 -19.10 5.14
CA ILE A 16 -17.50 -17.88 4.37
C ILE A 16 -16.05 -17.40 4.34
N THR A 17 -15.32 -17.74 3.30
CA THR A 17 -14.07 -17.05 3.04
C THR A 17 -14.52 -15.61 2.86
N ALA A 18 -14.32 -14.78 3.88
CA ALA A 18 -14.17 -13.35 3.63
C ALA A 18 -13.27 -13.27 2.39
N PRO A 19 -13.62 -12.44 1.38
CA PRO A 19 -12.74 -12.29 0.23
C PRO A 19 -11.35 -12.14 0.80
N VAL A 20 -10.43 -13.05 0.45
CA VAL A 20 -9.04 -12.97 0.89
C VAL A 20 -8.68 -11.54 0.53
N LEU A 21 -8.55 -10.68 1.55
CA LEU A 21 -8.14 -9.30 1.33
C LEU A 21 -6.85 -9.48 0.54
N ALA A 22 -6.84 -8.96 -0.68
CA ALA A 22 -5.75 -9.17 -1.62
C ALA A 22 -4.43 -9.09 -0.85
N GLU A 23 -3.61 -10.14 -0.95
CA GLU A 23 -2.46 -10.30 -0.06
C GLU A 23 -1.63 -9.01 -0.09
N ASN A 24 -1.47 -8.38 1.07
CA ASN A 24 -0.86 -7.07 1.19
C ASN A 24 0.45 -7.18 1.97
N TRP A 25 1.47 -6.47 1.50
CA TRP A 25 2.80 -6.45 2.11
C TRP A 25 2.78 -6.09 3.61
N GLN A 26 1.84 -5.22 4.01
CA GLN A 26 1.71 -4.71 5.37
C GLN A 26 0.80 -5.54 6.31
N ASN A 27 0.31 -6.71 5.87
CA ASN A 27 -0.50 -7.64 6.71
C ASN A 27 0.35 -8.44 7.72
N GLU A 28 -0.19 -8.74 8.91
CA GLU A 28 0.53 -9.49 9.95
C GLU A 28 1.18 -10.79 9.43
N GLY A 29 2.46 -10.97 9.76
CA GLY A 29 3.25 -12.16 9.39
C GLY A 29 4.26 -11.96 8.25
N TYR A 30 4.19 -10.85 7.50
CA TYR A 30 5.12 -10.57 6.39
C TYR A 30 6.15 -9.48 6.69
N GLN A 31 5.92 -8.58 7.64
CA GLN A 31 6.88 -7.50 7.93
C GLN A 31 8.09 -8.03 8.69
N ARG A 32 9.26 -7.46 8.37
CA ARG A 32 10.49 -7.66 9.16
C ARG A 32 11.06 -6.31 9.57
N GLU A 33 11.34 -6.12 10.85
CA GLU A 33 12.04 -4.92 11.29
C GLU A 33 13.46 -4.89 10.68
N PRO A 34 13.84 -3.81 9.97
CA PRO A 34 15.17 -3.66 9.41
C PRO A 34 16.22 -3.34 10.47
N ALA A 35 17.48 -3.57 10.14
CA ALA A 35 18.58 -3.17 11.01
C ALA A 35 18.65 -1.64 11.15
N LEU A 36 18.67 -1.16 12.39
CA LEU A 36 18.91 0.25 12.71
C LEU A 36 20.38 0.48 13.06
N LYS A 37 21.07 1.31 12.28
CA LYS A 37 22.45 1.74 12.53
C LYS A 37 22.50 3.24 12.75
N GLY A 38 22.60 3.65 14.02
CA GLY A 38 22.45 5.05 14.42
C GLY A 38 21.02 5.52 14.13
N ASP A 39 20.88 6.51 13.23
CA ASP A 39 19.58 7.03 12.79
C ASP A 39 19.13 6.48 11.43
N VAL A 40 19.80 5.44 10.91
CA VAL A 40 19.54 4.88 9.58
C VAL A 40 18.96 3.47 9.69
N TYR A 41 17.75 3.26 9.18
CA TYR A 41 17.19 1.94 8.90
C TYR A 41 17.65 1.48 7.52
N GLU A 42 18.34 0.34 7.45
CA GLU A 42 18.83 -0.25 6.21
C GLU A 42 17.82 -1.27 5.65
N ILE A 43 17.32 -1.03 4.45
CA ILE A 43 16.29 -1.84 3.79
C ILE A 43 16.91 -2.69 2.69
N TYR A 44 16.85 -4.01 2.85
CA TYR A 44 17.34 -4.99 1.88
C TYR A 44 16.21 -5.75 1.19
N THR A 45 15.03 -5.80 1.82
CA THR A 45 13.94 -6.70 1.42
C THR A 45 12.59 -5.98 1.33
N PRO A 46 11.65 -6.47 0.50
CA PRO A 46 10.30 -5.90 0.43
C PRO A 46 9.57 -6.00 1.78
N GLU A 47 9.83 -7.04 2.59
CA GLU A 47 9.28 -7.22 3.93
C GLU A 47 9.71 -6.11 4.91
N GLU A 48 10.96 -5.63 4.79
CA GLU A 48 11.48 -4.51 5.58
C GLU A 48 10.90 -3.17 5.13
N LEU A 49 10.75 -2.99 3.81
CA LEU A 49 10.08 -1.80 3.29
C LEU A 49 8.59 -1.76 3.72
N ALA A 50 7.95 -2.93 3.74
CA ALA A 50 6.59 -3.07 4.24
C ALA A 50 6.47 -2.77 5.74
N TRP A 51 7.48 -3.15 6.53
CA TRP A 51 7.55 -2.78 7.94
C TRP A 51 7.55 -1.25 8.12
N VAL A 52 8.36 -0.52 7.34
CA VAL A 52 8.37 0.96 7.38
C VAL A 52 6.99 1.54 7.06
N ALA A 53 6.33 1.02 6.02
CA ALA A 53 4.99 1.46 5.65
C ALA A 53 3.97 1.24 6.79
N LYS A 54 4.03 0.07 7.44
CA LYS A 54 3.18 -0.27 8.59
C LYS A 54 3.42 0.69 9.74
N GLU A 55 4.68 0.91 10.13
CA GLU A 55 5.05 1.78 11.24
C GLU A 55 4.55 3.22 11.05
N VAL A 56 4.75 3.79 9.85
CA VAL A 56 4.25 5.14 9.52
C VAL A 56 2.72 5.18 9.60
N ASN A 57 2.04 4.19 9.02
CA ASN A 57 0.58 4.13 9.06
C ASN A 57 0.02 3.86 10.48
N SER A 58 0.87 3.40 11.41
CA SER A 58 0.57 3.21 12.83
C SER A 58 0.96 4.38 13.74
N GLY A 59 1.57 5.44 13.21
CA GLY A 59 1.88 6.66 13.96
C GLY A 59 3.37 6.93 14.22
N ASN A 60 4.26 6.05 13.77
CA ASN A 60 5.70 6.24 13.87
C ASN A 60 6.20 6.96 12.61
N THR A 61 6.34 8.29 12.66
CA THR A 61 6.58 9.15 11.47
C THR A 61 7.99 9.08 10.90
N PHE A 62 8.95 8.47 11.60
CA PHE A 62 10.39 8.49 11.27
C PHE A 62 11.03 9.89 11.28
N SER A 63 10.43 10.88 11.97
CA SER A 63 11.05 12.21 12.12
C SER A 63 12.49 12.10 12.66
N GLY A 64 13.43 12.76 12.00
CA GLY A 64 14.86 12.71 12.33
C GLY A 64 15.58 11.41 11.93
N LYS A 65 14.89 10.43 11.34
CA LYS A 65 15.48 9.16 10.90
C LYS A 65 15.64 9.12 9.38
N THR A 66 16.54 8.26 8.92
CA THR A 66 16.71 7.93 7.50
C THR A 66 16.30 6.49 7.25
N VAL A 67 15.51 6.24 6.22
CA VAL A 67 15.23 4.92 5.66
C VAL A 67 16.04 4.82 4.37
N LYS A 68 17.02 3.92 4.32
CA LYS A 68 17.96 3.83 3.20
C LYS A 68 17.84 2.48 2.50
N LEU A 69 17.62 2.50 1.19
CA LEU A 69 17.68 1.29 0.38
C LEU A 69 19.13 0.82 0.25
N MET A 70 19.35 -0.46 0.55
CA MET A 70 20.63 -1.12 0.37
C MET A 70 20.65 -1.98 -0.88
N ASP A 71 19.47 -2.47 -1.29
CA ASP A 71 19.26 -3.23 -2.52
C ASP A 71 18.06 -2.70 -3.32
N ASP A 72 17.98 -3.15 -4.57
CA ASP A 72 16.77 -3.02 -5.36
C ASP A 72 15.66 -3.87 -4.74
N ILE A 73 14.42 -3.35 -4.72
CA ILE A 73 13.30 -4.00 -4.06
C ILE A 73 12.23 -4.36 -5.09
N ASP A 74 11.79 -5.62 -5.10
CA ASP A 74 10.68 -6.08 -5.93
C ASP A 74 9.42 -6.23 -5.07
N LEU A 75 8.39 -5.43 -5.35
CA LEU A 75 7.09 -5.45 -4.66
C LEU A 75 6.05 -6.33 -5.36
N SER A 76 6.45 -7.16 -6.32
CA SER A 76 5.53 -8.04 -7.06
C SER A 76 4.81 -9.05 -6.15
N GLY A 77 3.63 -9.47 -6.60
CA GLY A 77 2.85 -10.54 -5.97
C GLY A 77 1.95 -10.10 -4.81
N ARG A 78 2.04 -8.85 -4.35
CA ARG A 78 1.22 -8.34 -3.24
C ARG A 78 0.79 -6.89 -3.45
N GLU A 79 -0.35 -6.53 -2.87
CA GLU A 79 -0.86 -5.17 -2.82
C GLU A 79 0.01 -4.27 -1.94
N TRP A 80 0.11 -3.00 -2.33
CA TRP A 80 0.81 -1.97 -1.59
C TRP A 80 -0.14 -0.99 -0.92
N THR A 81 0.04 -0.81 0.39
CA THR A 81 -0.52 0.33 1.11
C THR A 81 0.48 1.48 1.07
N PRO A 82 0.11 2.68 0.56
CA PRO A 82 1.01 3.83 0.56
C PRO A 82 1.59 4.12 1.95
N VAL A 83 2.88 4.49 1.99
CA VAL A 83 3.49 5.01 3.23
C VAL A 83 2.89 6.36 3.54
N GLY A 84 2.26 6.47 4.71
CA GLY A 84 1.54 7.64 5.14
C GLY A 84 0.26 7.88 4.33
N GLY A 85 -0.70 6.98 4.47
CA GLY A 85 -2.00 7.04 3.79
C GLY A 85 -3.08 7.81 4.56
N TRP A 86 -4.06 8.34 3.81
CA TRP A 86 -5.34 8.78 4.39
C TRP A 86 -6.31 7.61 4.41
N ASP A 87 -6.84 7.26 5.57
CA ASP A 87 -7.81 6.17 5.77
C ASP A 87 -9.27 6.57 5.47
N GLY A 88 -9.49 7.78 4.94
CA GLY A 88 -10.82 8.29 4.67
C GLY A 88 -11.43 9.15 5.78
N THR A 89 -10.83 9.16 6.98
CA THR A 89 -11.53 9.68 8.18
C THR A 89 -11.01 11.02 8.68
N LYS A 90 -9.69 11.27 8.64
CA LYS A 90 -9.09 12.56 9.06
C LYS A 90 -7.70 12.77 8.46
N PHE A 91 -7.31 14.03 8.27
CA PHE A 91 -5.90 14.35 8.04
C PHE A 91 -5.15 14.11 9.36
N ASP A 92 -4.25 13.13 9.39
CA ASP A 92 -3.53 12.72 10.60
C ASP A 92 -2.03 12.85 10.35
N ILE A 93 -1.49 14.01 10.74
CA ILE A 93 -0.08 14.34 10.54
C ILE A 93 0.87 13.35 11.25
N GLU A 94 0.38 12.71 12.31
CA GLU A 94 1.13 11.68 13.06
C GLU A 94 1.30 10.39 12.24
N LYS A 95 0.56 10.25 11.14
CA LYS A 95 0.70 9.12 10.21
C LYS A 95 1.37 9.52 8.89
N TYR A 96 1.95 10.70 8.79
CA TYR A 96 2.68 11.10 7.59
C TYR A 96 4.16 10.75 7.74
N PHE A 97 4.80 10.45 6.61
CA PHE A 97 6.24 10.23 6.65
C PHE A 97 6.98 11.55 6.83
N SER A 98 7.82 11.62 7.87
CA SER A 98 8.62 12.79 8.25
C SER A 98 10.12 12.51 8.29
N GLY A 99 10.55 11.32 7.88
CA GLY A 99 11.95 10.95 7.75
C GLY A 99 12.58 11.37 6.41
N THR A 100 13.82 10.93 6.20
CA THR A 100 14.47 10.93 4.88
C THR A 100 14.43 9.54 4.30
N PHE A 101 13.79 9.36 3.15
CA PHE A 101 13.89 8.16 2.34
C PHE A 101 15.03 8.33 1.32
N ASP A 102 16.13 7.66 1.55
CA ASP A 102 17.31 7.64 0.69
C ASP A 102 17.28 6.39 -0.18
N GLY A 103 16.90 6.57 -1.45
CA GLY A 103 16.88 5.47 -2.41
C GLY A 103 18.27 4.95 -2.76
N ASN A 104 19.35 5.66 -2.44
CA ASN A 104 20.73 5.22 -2.66
C ASN A 104 21.00 4.77 -4.10
N ASN A 105 20.36 5.44 -5.07
CA ASN A 105 20.33 5.11 -6.51
C ASN A 105 19.77 3.71 -6.84
N LYS A 106 19.03 3.10 -5.91
CA LYS A 106 18.33 1.83 -6.09
C LYS A 106 16.95 2.05 -6.69
N THR A 107 16.38 0.95 -7.17
CA THR A 107 15.07 0.91 -7.81
C THR A 107 14.11 0.04 -7.02
N ILE A 108 12.88 0.54 -6.84
CA ILE A 108 11.73 -0.25 -6.43
C ILE A 108 10.93 -0.65 -7.67
N TYR A 109 10.59 -1.92 -7.80
CA TYR A 109 9.89 -2.49 -8.95
C TYR A 109 8.48 -2.96 -8.58
N ASN A 110 7.61 -3.02 -9.59
CA ASN A 110 6.36 -3.79 -9.59
C ASN A 110 5.38 -3.37 -8.49
N LEU A 111 5.34 -2.07 -8.18
CA LEU A 111 4.38 -1.48 -7.25
C LEU A 111 2.95 -1.69 -7.77
N GLN A 112 2.09 -2.32 -6.98
CA GLN A 112 0.70 -2.60 -7.30
C GLN A 112 -0.24 -1.99 -6.26
N ILE A 113 -1.21 -1.17 -6.69
CA ILE A 113 -2.27 -0.63 -5.83
C ILE A 113 -3.62 -0.83 -6.53
N GLY A 114 -4.48 -1.65 -5.94
CA GLY A 114 -5.75 -2.08 -6.52
C GLY A 114 -5.57 -2.92 -7.78
N THR A 115 -6.65 -3.39 -8.37
CA THR A 115 -6.64 -4.11 -9.67
C THR A 115 -7.76 -3.59 -10.58
N SER A 116 -7.80 -4.04 -11.83
CA SER A 116 -8.92 -3.73 -12.73
C SER A 116 -10.26 -4.24 -12.19
N GLU A 117 -10.25 -5.39 -11.51
CA GLU A 117 -11.43 -6.04 -10.94
C GLU A 117 -11.81 -5.43 -9.59
N ASN A 118 -10.81 -4.99 -8.82
CA ASN A 118 -11.00 -4.37 -7.51
C ASN A 118 -10.16 -3.09 -7.38
N PRO A 119 -10.58 -1.99 -8.02
CA PRO A 119 -9.85 -0.73 -7.97
C PRO A 119 -9.93 -0.11 -6.56
N ASN A 120 -8.86 0.54 -6.12
CA ASN A 120 -8.81 1.22 -4.83
C ASN A 120 -9.76 2.42 -4.79
N ASN A 121 -10.61 2.51 -3.77
CA ASN A 121 -11.55 3.61 -3.56
C ASN A 121 -11.35 4.33 -2.21
N THR A 122 -10.30 3.98 -1.48
CA THR A 122 -10.07 4.41 -0.09
C THR A 122 -9.05 5.54 -0.04
N TYR A 123 -7.94 5.39 -0.76
CA TYR A 123 -6.83 6.35 -0.69
C TYR A 123 -7.08 7.55 -1.60
N LYS A 124 -6.78 8.76 -1.09
CA LYS A 124 -6.85 10.01 -1.88
C LYS A 124 -5.57 10.29 -2.67
N TYR A 125 -4.42 9.96 -2.08
CA TYR A 125 -3.11 10.15 -2.68
C TYR A 125 -2.42 8.79 -2.67
N VAL A 126 -1.97 8.37 -3.85
CA VAL A 126 -1.51 7.01 -4.10
C VAL A 126 -0.17 7.02 -4.82
N GLY A 127 0.64 6.04 -4.47
CA GLY A 127 2.02 5.88 -4.88
C GLY A 127 2.74 5.04 -3.83
N LEU A 128 4.07 4.96 -3.92
CA LEU A 128 4.87 4.35 -2.86
C LEU A 128 4.60 5.07 -1.52
N PHE A 129 4.49 6.39 -1.57
CA PHE A 129 4.07 7.26 -0.47
C PHE A 129 2.71 7.88 -0.79
N GLY A 130 1.89 8.10 0.23
CA GLY A 130 0.66 8.88 0.17
C GLY A 130 0.93 10.34 0.52
N TYR A 131 1.29 10.59 1.78
CA TYR A 131 1.58 11.91 2.33
C TYR A 131 2.91 11.94 3.07
N LEU A 132 3.58 13.08 2.94
CA LEU A 132 4.76 13.44 3.68
C LEU A 132 4.50 14.73 4.45
N TYR A 133 5.10 14.86 5.63
CA TYR A 133 5.17 16.11 6.37
C TYR A 133 6.62 16.38 6.74
N GLU A 134 7.22 17.40 6.11
CA GLU A 134 8.66 17.71 6.21
C GLU A 134 9.61 16.57 5.81
N GLY A 135 9.06 15.44 5.34
CA GLY A 135 9.81 14.30 4.85
C GLY A 135 10.49 14.58 3.51
N LYS A 136 11.55 13.82 3.24
CA LYS A 136 12.37 13.96 2.02
C LYS A 136 12.49 12.62 1.33
N ILE A 137 12.40 12.60 0.00
CA ILE A 137 12.73 11.44 -0.83
C ILE A 137 13.81 11.87 -1.80
N LYS A 138 14.88 11.08 -1.91
CA LYS A 138 15.99 11.35 -2.83
C LYS A 138 16.55 10.05 -3.42
N ASP A 139 17.25 10.17 -4.53
CA ASP A 139 18.07 9.12 -5.13
C ASP A 139 17.32 7.79 -5.34
N LEU A 140 16.02 7.86 -5.66
CA LEU A 140 15.13 6.71 -5.81
C LEU A 140 14.55 6.64 -7.22
N SER A 141 14.55 5.44 -7.80
CA SER A 141 13.74 5.11 -8.97
C SER A 141 12.58 4.18 -8.58
N VAL A 142 11.41 4.36 -9.19
CA VAL A 142 10.30 3.40 -9.09
C VAL A 142 9.86 3.02 -10.50
N LYS A 143 9.81 1.72 -10.80
CA LYS A 143 9.51 1.18 -12.14
C LYS A 143 8.39 0.17 -12.08
N ASN A 144 7.71 -0.02 -13.22
CA ASN A 144 6.58 -0.94 -13.39
C ASN A 144 5.48 -0.68 -12.36
N VAL A 145 5.01 0.56 -12.28
CA VAL A 145 3.96 0.97 -11.35
C VAL A 145 2.59 0.76 -11.97
N ASN A 146 1.75 -0.01 -11.29
CA ASN A 146 0.36 -0.27 -11.64
C ASN A 146 -0.56 0.23 -10.52
N ILE A 147 -1.38 1.24 -10.82
CA ILE A 147 -2.30 1.84 -9.85
C ILE A 147 -3.69 1.89 -10.48
N TYR A 148 -4.64 1.23 -9.84
CA TYR A 148 -6.04 1.16 -10.25
C TYR A 148 -6.89 1.88 -9.21
N MET A 149 -7.43 3.04 -9.59
CA MET A 149 -8.28 3.86 -8.73
C MET A 149 -9.72 3.80 -9.20
N LEU A 150 -10.66 3.68 -8.26
CA LEU A 150 -12.06 3.87 -8.57
C LEU A 150 -12.25 5.35 -8.85
N LYS A 151 -12.48 5.67 -10.13
CA LYS A 151 -12.85 7.03 -10.52
C LYS A 151 -14.21 7.35 -9.91
N ILE A 152 -14.24 8.19 -8.88
CA ILE A 152 -15.48 8.84 -8.47
C ILE A 152 -15.92 9.71 -9.67
N LEU A 153 -16.91 9.24 -10.41
CA LEU A 153 -17.70 10.10 -11.29
C LEU A 153 -18.40 11.10 -10.38
N ILE A 154 -17.82 12.30 -10.22
CA ILE A 154 -18.63 13.41 -9.76
C ILE A 154 -19.59 13.70 -10.92
N VAL A 155 -20.81 13.17 -10.83
CA VAL A 155 -21.93 13.67 -11.63
C VAL A 155 -22.28 15.03 -11.03
N THR A 156 -21.52 16.07 -11.37
CA THR A 156 -22.02 17.43 -11.16
C THR A 156 -23.09 17.66 -12.22
N GLN A 157 -24.34 17.88 -11.81
CA GLN A 157 -25.27 18.60 -12.67
C GLN A 157 -24.76 20.04 -12.80
N GLY A 158 -23.99 20.30 -13.85
CA GLY A 158 -23.44 21.63 -14.14
C GLY A 158 -22.53 21.58 -15.37
N GLU A 159 -22.94 22.26 -16.43
CA GLU A 159 -22.15 22.43 -17.65
C GLU A 159 -20.85 23.19 -17.34
N PHE A 160 -19.71 22.62 -17.74
CA PHE A 160 -18.48 23.39 -17.90
C PHE A 160 -18.41 23.91 -19.34
N VAL A 161 -18.48 25.24 -19.49
CA VAL A 161 -18.14 25.94 -20.73
C VAL A 161 -16.72 26.50 -20.55
N GLY A 162 -15.73 25.91 -21.24
CA GLY A 162 -14.39 26.51 -21.38
C GLY A 162 -13.18 25.59 -21.13
N THR A 163 -12.55 25.20 -22.24
CA THR A 163 -11.13 24.79 -22.46
C THR A 163 -10.52 23.61 -21.66
N GLN A 164 -10.51 22.45 -22.34
CA GLN A 164 -9.59 21.29 -22.26
C GLN A 164 -8.95 20.92 -20.91
N VAL A 165 -9.42 19.81 -20.34
CA VAL A 165 -8.61 18.95 -19.46
C VAL A 165 -8.19 17.72 -20.27
N HIS A 166 -6.89 17.61 -20.56
CA HIS A 166 -6.30 16.42 -21.17
C HIS A 166 -6.36 15.27 -20.14
N ILE A 167 -7.33 14.36 -20.30
CA ILE A 167 -7.39 13.10 -19.54
C ILE A 167 -6.68 12.04 -20.38
N VAL A 168 -5.49 11.60 -19.97
CA VAL A 168 -4.85 10.43 -20.59
C VAL A 168 -5.46 9.18 -19.96
N LEU A 169 -6.41 8.56 -20.66
CA LEU A 169 -6.87 7.20 -20.39
C LEU A 169 -5.92 6.25 -21.15
N LYS A 170 -5.26 5.35 -20.44
CA LYS A 170 -4.63 4.19 -21.07
C LYS A 170 -5.62 3.02 -20.99
N THR A 171 -6.10 2.58 -22.14
CA THR A 171 -6.88 1.35 -22.29
C THR A 171 -5.94 0.15 -22.15
N ALA A 172 -6.37 -0.89 -21.44
CA ALA A 172 -5.72 -2.20 -21.51
C ALA A 172 -5.86 -2.74 -22.95
N MET A 173 -4.80 -3.38 -23.47
CA MET A 173 -4.79 -3.99 -24.81
C MET A 173 -5.79 -5.14 -24.91
#